data_AF-E1ZVN9-F1
#
_entry.id   AF-E1ZVN9-F1
#
_cell.length_a   1.000
_cell.length_b   1.000
_cell.length_c   1.000
_cell.angle_alpha   90.00
_cell.angle_beta   90.00
_cell.angle_gamma   90.00
#
_symmetry.space_group_name_H-M   'P 1'
#
loop_
_entity.id
_entity.type
_entity.pdbx_description
1 polymer ?
#
loop_
_entity_poly.entity_id
_entity_poly.type
_entity_poly.pdbx_seq_one_letter_code
_entity_poly.pdbx_strand_id
1 'polypeptide(L)'
;VIQCNLNHCKIAQDLLTQFEMEKNIGITIISEPYTVPSSMDWISTTNGNIAMHWNPQLVTSSGVIRQKGDYTLTVQWREFNIIACYFPPNLGDNEYTDFLDEMEDA
;
A
#
# COMPACT_ATOMS: atom_id res chain seq x y z
N VAL A 1 -10.60 -1.91 6.84
CA VAL A 1 -9.42 -2.01 5.95
C VAL A 1 -9.87 -2.65 4.65
N ILE A 2 -9.37 -2.20 3.51
CA ILE A 2 -9.56 -2.89 2.21
C ILE A 2 -8.19 -3.12 1.57
N GLN A 3 -8.09 -4.19 0.78
CA GLN A 3 -6.95 -4.46 -0.10
C GLN A 3 -7.45 -4.63 -1.54
N CYS A 4 -6.77 -4.00 -2.50
CA CYS A 4 -7.11 -4.13 -3.91
C CYS A 4 -5.87 -4.00 -4.81
N ASN A 5 -5.77 -4.85 -5.83
CA ASN A 5 -4.85 -4.62 -6.94
C ASN A 5 -5.61 -3.87 -8.04
N LEU A 6 -5.10 -2.69 -8.43
CA LEU A 6 -5.72 -1.81 -9.41
C LEU A 6 -5.19 -2.02 -10.83
N ASN A 7 -4.13 -2.79 -11.01
CA ASN A 7 -3.51 -3.11 -12.30
C ASN A 7 -3.23 -1.84 -13.14
N HIS A 8 -2.72 -0.80 -12.48
CA HIS A 8 -2.50 0.55 -13.00
C HIS A 8 -3.73 1.18 -13.71
N CYS A 9 -4.95 0.78 -13.34
CA CYS A 9 -6.17 1.27 -13.96
C CYS A 9 -6.71 2.52 -13.25
N LYS A 10 -6.71 3.64 -13.96
CA LYS A 10 -7.29 4.91 -13.46
C LYS A 10 -8.74 4.74 -12.98
N ILE A 11 -9.59 4.09 -13.78
CA ILE A 11 -11.00 3.91 -13.46
C ILE A 11 -11.17 3.05 -12.20
N ALA A 12 -10.34 2.03 -12.03
CA ALA A 12 -10.37 1.21 -10.82
C ALA A 12 -9.98 2.02 -9.58
N GLN A 13 -8.99 2.92 -9.70
CA GLN A 13 -8.61 3.83 -8.61
C GLN A 13 -9.70 4.85 -8.28
N ASP A 14 -10.38 5.41 -9.28
CA ASP A 14 -11.51 6.31 -9.10
C ASP A 14 -12.67 5.59 -8.37
N LEU A 15 -12.98 4.36 -8.77
CA LEU A 15 -14.00 3.52 -8.12
C LEU A 15 -13.62 3.15 -6.69
N LEU A 16 -12.35 2.81 -6.43
CA LEU A 16 -11.86 2.52 -5.09
C LEU A 16 -12.03 3.73 -4.18
N THR A 17 -11.68 4.92 -4.67
CA THR A 17 -11.83 6.19 -3.93
C THR A 17 -13.28 6.44 -3.53
N GLN A 18 -14.23 6.21 -4.45
CA GLN A 18 -15.66 6.31 -4.13
C GLN A 18 -16.10 5.24 -3.12
N PHE A 19 -15.66 4.00 -3.29
CA PHE A 19 -15.98 2.88 -2.39
C PHE A 19 -15.47 3.14 -0.96
N GLU A 20 -14.27 3.69 -0.82
CA GLU A 20 -13.68 4.07 0.46
C GLU A 20 -14.59 5.03 1.24
N MET A 21 -15.11 6.05 0.55
CA MET A 21 -16.03 7.03 1.13
C MET A 21 -17.36 6.38 1.53
N GLU A 22 -17.98 5.62 0.62
CA GLU A 22 -19.29 5.01 0.86
C GLU A 22 -19.28 3.97 1.98
N LYS A 23 -18.15 3.28 2.17
CA LYS A 23 -18.01 2.20 3.15
C LYS A 23 -17.26 2.61 4.41
N ASN A 24 -16.89 3.88 4.55
CA ASN A 24 -16.10 4.40 5.67
C ASN A 24 -14.83 3.56 5.89
N ILE A 25 -14.06 3.35 4.81
CA ILE A 25 -12.80 2.63 4.88
C ILE A 25 -11.74 3.54 5.51
N GLY A 26 -11.17 3.09 6.63
CA GLY A 26 -10.12 3.84 7.32
C GLY A 26 -8.72 3.71 6.70
N ILE A 27 -8.37 2.50 6.22
CA ILE A 27 -7.05 2.20 5.62
C ILE A 27 -7.27 1.34 4.38
N THR A 28 -6.56 1.68 3.33
CA THR A 28 -6.58 1.01 2.02
C THR A 28 -5.17 0.61 1.63
N ILE A 29 -5.02 -0.65 1.24
CA ILE A 29 -3.79 -1.23 0.71
C ILE A 29 -3.99 -1.45 -0.78
N ILE A 30 -3.09 -0.88 -1.58
CA ILE A 30 -3.23 -0.81 -3.04
C ILE A 30 -2.00 -1.45 -3.68
N SER A 31 -2.20 -2.44 -4.52
CA SER A 31 -1.17 -2.94 -5.44
C SER A 31 -1.39 -2.34 -6.83
N GLU A 32 -0.30 -2.01 -7.52
CA GLU A 32 -0.27 -1.39 -8.85
C GLU A 32 -1.20 -0.16 -8.97
N PRO A 33 -1.02 0.87 -8.14
CA PRO A 33 -1.80 2.10 -8.24
C PRO A 33 -1.60 2.77 -9.60
N TYR A 34 -2.63 3.41 -10.16
CA TYR A 34 -2.46 4.24 -11.35
C TYR A 34 -1.63 5.50 -11.04
N THR A 35 -1.83 6.09 -9.87
CA THR A 35 -1.01 7.20 -9.37
C THR A 35 -1.00 7.23 -7.84
N VAL A 36 0.07 7.77 -7.25
CA VAL A 36 0.17 8.02 -5.81
C VAL A 36 0.27 9.53 -5.59
N PRO A 37 -0.78 10.18 -5.05
CA PRO A 37 -0.76 11.60 -4.74
C PRO A 37 0.36 11.97 -3.74
N SER A 38 0.95 13.16 -3.92
CA SER A 38 1.85 13.76 -2.94
C SER A 38 1.02 14.45 -1.85
N SER A 39 0.48 13.65 -0.94
CA SER A 39 -0.32 14.13 0.20
C SER A 39 0.06 13.39 1.48
N MET A 40 -0.31 13.97 2.63
CA MET A 40 0.10 13.45 3.94
C MET A 40 -0.56 12.11 4.32
N ASP A 41 -1.62 11.74 3.61
CA ASP A 41 -2.46 10.55 3.81
C ASP A 41 -2.13 9.41 2.85
N TRP A 42 -1.08 9.56 2.04
CA TRP A 42 -0.60 8.55 1.10
C TRP A 42 0.86 8.22 1.36
N ILE A 43 1.20 6.95 1.16
CA ILE A 43 2.58 6.46 1.16
C ILE A 43 2.71 5.32 0.15
N SER A 44 3.87 5.18 -0.46
CA SER A 44 4.17 4.09 -1.39
C SER A 44 5.52 3.44 -1.13
N THR A 45 5.73 2.25 -1.69
CA THR A 45 7.05 1.62 -1.85
C THR A 45 8.00 2.49 -2.68
N THR A 46 9.27 2.13 -2.67
CA THR A 46 10.31 2.85 -3.42
C THR A 46 10.07 2.83 -4.94
N ASN A 47 9.65 1.69 -5.48
CA ASN A 47 9.25 1.54 -6.88
C ASN A 47 7.81 2.01 -7.21
N GLY A 48 6.99 2.34 -6.21
CA GLY A 48 5.60 2.79 -6.40
C GLY A 48 4.58 1.69 -6.73
N ASN A 49 4.95 0.41 -6.72
CA ASN A 49 4.05 -0.70 -7.02
C ASN A 49 3.05 -1.01 -5.90
N ILE A 50 3.27 -0.47 -4.71
CA ILE A 50 2.36 -0.58 -3.58
C ILE A 50 2.13 0.82 -3.02
N ALA A 51 0.89 1.09 -2.64
CA ALA A 51 0.54 2.27 -1.87
C ALA A 51 -0.36 1.90 -0.68
N MET A 52 -0.24 2.67 0.39
CA MET A 52 -1.26 2.75 1.42
C MET A 52 -1.85 4.16 1.43
N HIS A 53 -3.17 4.20 1.54
CA HIS A 53 -3.94 5.41 1.78
C HIS A 53 -4.72 5.24 3.08
N TRP A 54 -4.89 6.30 3.85
CA TRP A 54 -5.76 6.27 5.03
C TRP A 54 -6.64 7.50 5.10
N ASN A 55 -7.88 7.33 5.55
CA ASN A 55 -8.79 8.44 5.76
C ASN A 55 -8.47 9.13 7.11
N PRO A 56 -7.98 10.38 7.12
CA PRO A 56 -7.58 11.08 8.34
C PRO A 56 -8.74 11.37 9.32
N GLN A 57 -9.99 11.32 8.84
CA GLN A 57 -11.18 11.49 9.68
C GLN A 57 -11.50 10.23 10.50
N LEU A 58 -11.09 9.06 10.01
CA LEU A 58 -11.31 7.76 10.65
C LEU A 58 -10.05 7.26 11.37
N VAL A 59 -8.87 7.61 10.85
CA VAL A 59 -7.56 7.23 11.36
C VAL A 59 -6.77 8.49 11.66
N THR A 60 -6.77 8.91 12.92
CA THR A 60 -6.21 10.20 13.34
C THR A 60 -4.68 10.23 13.42
N SER A 61 -4.01 9.09 13.30
CA SER A 61 -2.56 8.98 13.23
C SER A 61 -2.14 8.77 11.78
N SER A 62 -1.10 9.48 11.34
CA SER A 62 -0.48 9.27 10.02
C SER A 62 0.25 7.92 9.88
N GLY A 63 0.31 7.13 10.96
CA GLY A 63 1.16 5.95 11.03
C GLY A 63 2.65 6.32 11.14
N VAL A 64 3.46 5.33 11.50
CA VAL A 64 4.93 5.41 11.49
C VAL A 64 5.43 4.39 10.49
N ILE A 65 6.15 4.85 9.47
CA ILE A 65 6.79 3.95 8.50
C ILE A 65 7.87 3.15 9.24
N ARG A 66 7.71 1.82 9.26
CA ARG A 66 8.68 0.89 9.84
C ARG A 66 9.61 0.33 8.79
N GLN A 67 9.07 0.03 7.61
CA GLN A 67 9.82 -0.46 6.47
C GLN A 67 9.24 0.09 5.18
N LYS A 68 10.12 0.41 4.23
CA LYS A 68 9.78 0.83 2.88
C LYS A 68 10.80 0.24 1.92
N GLY A 69 10.47 -0.92 1.38
CA GLY A 69 11.22 -1.59 0.34
C GLY A 69 10.63 -1.37 -1.05
N ASP A 70 11.06 -2.17 -2.01
CA ASP A 70 10.50 -2.23 -3.35
C ASP A 70 9.27 -3.14 -3.41
N TYR A 71 9.23 -4.19 -2.60
CA TYR A 71 8.14 -5.18 -2.61
C TYR A 71 7.29 -5.17 -1.36
N THR A 72 7.77 -4.52 -0.31
CA THR A 72 7.11 -4.46 1.00
C THR A 72 7.00 -3.03 1.53
N LEU A 73 5.89 -2.75 2.22
CA LEU A 73 5.67 -1.52 2.95
C LEU A 73 5.02 -1.84 4.28
N THR A 74 5.71 -1.51 5.37
CA THR A 74 5.20 -1.68 6.73
C THR A 74 4.96 -0.32 7.37
N VAL A 75 3.71 -0.08 7.76
CA VAL A 75 3.32 1.13 8.50
C VAL A 75 2.63 0.72 9.80
N GLN A 76 3.11 1.31 10.90
CA GLN A 76 2.55 1.09 12.22
C GLN A 76 1.53 2.15 12.58
N TRP A 77 0.31 1.73 12.92
CA TRP A 77 -0.69 2.55 13.56
C TRP A 77 -0.92 2.05 14.99
N ARG A 78 -0.46 2.83 15.98
CA ARG A 78 -0.51 2.48 17.40
C ARG A 78 0.07 1.08 17.65
N GLU A 79 -0.74 0.13 18.11
CA GLU A 79 -0.35 -1.26 18.37
C GLU A 79 -0.38 -2.19 17.14
N PHE A 80 -0.84 -1.73 15.98
CA PHE A 80 -0.96 -2.56 14.77
C PHE A 80 0.12 -2.22 13.74
N ASN A 81 0.79 -3.23 13.23
CA ASN A 81 1.58 -3.14 11.99
C ASN A 81 0.72 -3.63 10.83
N ILE A 82 0.64 -2.82 9.78
CA ILE A 82 0.07 -3.23 8.51
C ILE A 82 1.22 -3.39 7.54
N ILE A 83 1.32 -4.58 6.98
CA ILE A 83 2.32 -4.95 5.99
C ILE A 83 1.59 -5.10 4.66
N ALA A 84 1.97 -4.30 3.67
CA ALA A 84 1.56 -4.49 2.29
C ALA A 84 2.70 -5.15 1.53
N CYS A 85 2.38 -6.20 0.79
CA CYS A 85 3.30 -6.86 -0.12
C CYS A 85 2.63 -7.04 -1.48
N TYR A 86 3.43 -6.98 -2.53
CA TYR A 86 3.01 -7.32 -3.87
C TYR A 86 4.10 -8.15 -4.50
N PHE A 87 3.71 -9.30 -5.04
CA PHE A 87 4.58 -10.22 -5.73
C PHE A 87 4.29 -10.14 -7.23
N PRO A 88 5.12 -9.43 -8.03
CA PRO A 88 4.91 -9.35 -9.46
C PRO A 88 5.02 -10.74 -10.11
N PRO A 89 4.16 -11.07 -11.08
CA PRO A 89 4.15 -12.39 -11.71
C PRO A 89 5.40 -12.65 -12.59
N ASN A 90 6.18 -11.61 -12.90
CA ASN A 90 7.28 -11.66 -13.85
C ASN A 90 8.66 -11.47 -13.20
N LEU A 91 8.80 -11.73 -11.90
CA LEU A 91 10.10 -11.64 -11.22
C LEU A 91 11.06 -12.72 -11.71
N GLY A 92 12.31 -12.34 -11.94
CA GLY A 92 13.43 -13.28 -12.09
C GLY A 92 13.92 -13.83 -10.74
N ASP A 93 14.78 -14.84 -10.76
CA ASP A 93 15.26 -15.54 -9.54
C ASP A 93 15.92 -14.61 -8.50
N ASN A 94 16.67 -13.61 -8.96
CA ASN A 94 17.30 -12.64 -8.05
C ASN A 94 16.26 -11.74 -7.39
N GLU A 95 15.33 -11.18 -8.18
CA GLU A 95 14.26 -10.33 -7.67
C GLU A 95 13.31 -11.11 -6.75
N TYR A 96 13.13 -12.40 -7.00
CA TYR A 96 12.41 -13.32 -6.11
C TYR A 96 13.10 -13.45 -4.74
N THR A 97 14.42 -13.54 -4.73
CA THR A 97 15.20 -13.63 -3.48
C THR A 97 15.12 -12.30 -2.73
N ASP A 98 15.31 -11.17 -3.43
CA ASP A 98 15.17 -9.83 -2.84
C ASP A 98 13.77 -9.63 -2.22
N PHE A 99 12.72 -10.13 -2.90
CA PHE A 99 11.36 -10.13 -2.37
C PHE A 99 11.23 -10.93 -1.07
N LEU A 100 11.81 -12.13 -1.00
CA LEU A 100 11.76 -12.96 0.21
C LEU A 100 12.53 -12.33 1.37
N ASP A 101 13.69 -11.76 1.10
CA ASP A 101 14.52 -11.07 2.10
C ASP A 101 13.75 -9.86 2.68
N GLU A 102 13.15 -9.03 1.82
CA GLU A 102 12.29 -7.93 2.28
C GLU A 102 11.09 -8.41 3.11
N MET A 103 10.48 -9.54 2.74
CA MET A 103 9.34 -10.10 3.47
C MET A 103 9.71 -10.64 4.85
N GLU A 104 10.93 -11.17 5.03
CA GLU A 104 11.40 -11.67 6.33
C GLU A 104 11.62 -10.52 7.32
N ASP A 105 12.07 -9.36 6.83
CA ASP A 105 12.33 -8.17 7.63
C ASP A 105 11.07 -7.34 7.98
N ALA A 106 9.94 -7.60 7.32
CA ALA A 106 8.73 -6.75 7.29
C ALA A 106 7.87 -6.70 8.57
#